data_AF-A0A4S8PA43-F1
#
_entry.id   AF-A0A4S8PA43-F1
#
_cell.length_a   1.000
_cell.length_b   1.000
_cell.length_c   1.000
_cell.angle_alpha   90.00
_cell.angle_beta   90.00
_cell.angle_gamma   90.00
#
_symmetry.space_group_name_H-M   'P 1'
#
loop_
_entity.id
_entity.type
_entity.pdbx_description
1 polymer ?
#
loop_
_entity_poly.entity_id
_entity_poly.type
_entity_poly.pdbx_seq_one_letter_code
_entity_poly.pdbx_strand_id
1 'polypeptide(L)' 'MSDPVGKQVSIYIRAADLDLWRRAEAYARERRMPASGLVMLALEQYLSEQETSDPAKPGT' A
#
# COMPACT_ATOMS: atom_id res chain seq x y z
N MET A 1 27.49 2.90 10.19
CA MET A 1 26.55 3.05 9.06
C MET A 1 25.33 3.72 9.63
N SER A 2 25.06 4.98 9.26
CA SER A 2 23.83 5.64 9.69
C SER A 2 22.69 5.10 8.85
N ASP A 3 21.63 4.61 9.49
CA ASP A 3 20.40 4.22 8.81
C ASP A 3 19.92 5.39 7.91
N PRO A 4 19.43 5.12 6.70
CA PRO A 4 18.87 6.18 5.87
C PRO A 4 17.71 6.83 6.62
N VAL A 5 17.85 8.11 6.94
CA VAL A 5 16.82 8.89 7.62
C VAL A 5 15.56 8.86 6.74
N GLY A 6 14.49 8.25 7.25
CA GLY A 6 13.22 8.17 6.53
C GLY A 6 12.69 9.57 6.22
N LYS A 7 12.22 9.78 4.98
CA LYS A 7 11.55 11.03 4.58
C LYS A 7 10.08 10.96 4.95
N GLN A 8 9.55 11.97 5.63
CA GLN A 8 8.13 12.07 5.89
C GLN A 8 7.37 12.32 4.57
N VAL A 9 6.32 11.53 4.34
CA VAL A 9 5.40 11.66 3.20
C VAL A 9 3.98 11.76 3.75
N SER A 10 3.16 12.62 3.13
CA SER A 10 1.74 12.75 3.46
C SER A 10 0.90 12.20 2.32
N ILE A 11 -0.17 11.49 2.65
CA ILE A 11 -1.17 11.02 1.69
C ILE A 11 -2.50 11.73 1.96
N TYR A 12 -3.19 12.08 0.89
CA TYR A 12 -4.52 12.66 0.96
C TYR A 12 -5.57 11.57 0.73
N ILE A 13 -6.52 11.45 1.65
CA ILE A 13 -7.66 10.54 1.54
C ILE A 13 -8.93 11.38 1.34
N ARG A 14 -9.71 11.03 0.31
CA ARG A 14 -11.00 11.70 0.06
C ARG A 14 -11.95 11.40 1.20
N ALA A 15 -12.83 12.36 1.53
CA ALA A 15 -13.79 12.22 2.63
C ALA A 15 -14.66 10.95 2.52
N ALA A 16 -15.08 10.59 1.30
CA ALA A 16 -15.87 9.39 1.03
C ALA A 16 -15.13 8.07 1.31
N ASP A 17 -13.79 8.08 1.33
CA ASP A 17 -12.96 6.90 1.52
C ASP A 17 -12.46 6.75 2.98
N LEU A 18 -12.86 7.66 3.89
CA LEU A 18 -12.36 7.66 5.28
C LEU A 18 -12.75 6.41 6.06
N ASP A 19 -13.91 5.82 5.79
CA ASP A 19 -14.31 4.59 6.48
C ASP A 19 -13.50 3.37 6.02
N LEU A 20 -13.07 3.35 4.74
CA LEU A 20 -12.11 2.36 4.26
C LEU A 20 -10.75 2.56 4.94
N TRP A 21 -10.27 3.81 5.02
CA TRP A 21 -9.01 4.13 5.68
C TRP A 21 -9.00 3.70 7.15
N ARG A 22 -10.06 3.99 7.92
CA ARG A 22 -10.17 3.57 9.34
C ARG A 22 -10.09 2.06 9.52
N ARG A 23 -10.72 1.29 8.63
CA ARG A 23 -10.62 -0.18 8.64
C ARG A 23 -9.20 -0.66 8.37
N ALA A 24 -8.53 -0.03 7.40
CA ALA A 24 -7.12 -0.30 7.09
C ALA A 24 -6.21 0.02 8.28
N GLU A 25 -6.40 1.15 8.96
CA GLU A 25 -5.63 1.51 10.17
C GLU A 25 -5.83 0.51 11.31
N ALA A 26 -7.06 0.04 11.53
CA ALA A 26 -7.35 -0.98 12.53
C ALA A 26 -6.60 -2.28 12.21
N TYR A 27 -6.65 -2.74 10.96
CA TYR A 27 -5.94 -3.92 10.48
C TYR A 27 -4.42 -3.81 10.66
N ALA A 28 -3.84 -2.65 10.34
CA ALA A 28 -2.41 -2.38 10.51
C ALA A 28 -2.01 -2.44 11.99
N ARG A 29 -2.83 -1.85 12.88
CA ARG A 29 -2.61 -1.83 14.32
C ARG A 29 -2.61 -3.23 14.92
N GLU A 30 -3.57 -4.07 14.55
CA GLU A 30 -3.64 -5.48 14.98
C GLU A 30 -2.37 -6.25 14.60
N ARG A 31 -1.75 -5.89 13.48
CA ARG A 31 -0.53 -6.50 12.95
C ARG A 31 0.76 -5.81 13.37
N ARG A 32 0.69 -4.79 14.24
CA ARG A 32 1.84 -3.98 14.68
C ARG A 32 2.62 -3.39 13.49
N MET A 33 1.90 -3.00 12.45
CA MET A 33 2.45 -2.47 11.20
C MET A 33 2.14 -0.97 11.10
N PRO A 34 3.08 -0.12 10.64
CA PRO A 34 2.76 1.26 10.32
C PRO A 34 1.82 1.34 9.11
N ALA A 35 0.93 2.33 9.07
CA ALA A 35 -0.01 2.51 7.97
C ALA A 35 0.68 2.63 6.60
N SER A 36 1.88 3.23 6.56
CA SER A 36 2.72 3.28 5.35
C SER A 36 3.10 1.89 4.85
N GLY A 37 3.43 0.96 5.75
CA GLY A 37 3.71 -0.44 5.39
C GLY A 37 2.48 -1.14 4.80
N LEU A 38 1.30 -0.89 5.36
CA LEU A 38 0.06 -1.43 4.81
C LEU A 38 -0.23 -0.90 3.39
N VAL A 39 -0.02 0.39 3.16
CA VAL A 39 -0.19 1.01 1.83
C VAL A 39 0.78 0.40 0.82
N MET A 40 2.04 0.19 1.20
CA MET A 40 3.04 -0.44 0.32
C MET A 40 2.65 -1.88 -0.05
N LEU A 41 2.21 -2.68 0.92
CA LEU A 41 1.75 -4.06 0.65
C LEU A 41 0.51 -4.09 -0.25
N ALA A 42 -0.44 -3.19 -0.02
CA ALA A 42 -1.62 -3.08 -0.88
C ALA A 42 -1.25 -2.68 -2.32
N LEU A 43 -0.25 -1.81 -2.48
CA LEU A 43 0.27 -1.41 -3.79
C LEU A 43 0.97 -2.56 -4.50
N GLU A 44 1.83 -3.32 -3.80
CA GLU A 44 2.50 -4.50 -4.36
C GLU A 44 1.49 -5.54 -4.87
N GLN A 45 0.46 -5.83 -4.05
CA GLN A 45 -0.62 -6.74 -4.44
C GLN A 45 -1.38 -6.25 -5.67
N TYR A 46 -1.75 -4.96 -5.69
CA TYR A 46 -2.45 -4.36 -6.83
C TYR A 46 -1.61 -4.48 -8.12
N LEU A 47 -0.32 -4.18 -8.06
CA LEU A 47 0.57 -4.28 -9.23
C LEU A 47 0.69 -5.72 -9.72
N SER A 48 0.84 -6.69 -8.80
CA SER A 48 0.89 -8.11 -9.16
C SER A 48 -0.39 -8.61 -9.85
N GLU A 49 -1.56 -8.14 -9.38
CA GLU A 49 -2.84 -8.45 -10.02
C GLU A 49 -2.95 -7.84 -11.41
N GLN A 50 -2.43 -6.63 -11.63
CA GLN A 50 -2.41 -5.98 -12.94
C GLN A 50 -1.48 -6.72 -13.92
N GLU A 51 -0.29 -7.13 -13.48
CA GLU A 51 0.65 -7.91 -14.31
C GLU A 51 0.06 -9.25 -14.75
N THR A 52 -0.70 -9.92 -13.86
CA THR A 52 -1.37 -11.19 -14.17
C THR A 52 -2.57 -10.99 -15.11
N SER A 53 -3.16 -9.79 -15.10
CA SER A 53 -4.35 -9.45 -15.88
C SER A 53 -4.03 -8.83 -17.24
N ASP A 54 -2.76 -8.65 -17.59
CA ASP A 54 -2.33 -8.14 -18.90
C ASP A 54 -2.15 -9.30 -19.92
N PRO A 55 -3.09 -9.52 -20.85
CA PRO A 55 -2.96 -10.56 -21.89
C PRO A 55 -1.93 -10.21 -22.98
N ALA A 56 -1.21 -9.07 -22.90
CA ALA A 56 -0.42 -8.53 -24.00
C ALA A 56 1.09 -8.83 -23.99
N LYS A 57 1.58 -9.80 -23.22
CA LYS A 57 2.95 -10.33 -23.44
C LYS A 57 2.92 -11.82 -23.77
N PRO A 58 2.83 -12.18 -25.07
CA PRO A 58 3.33 -13.48 -25.50
C PRO A 58 4.81 -13.57 -25.10
N GLY A 59 5.17 -14.66 -24.43
CA GLY A 59 6.53 -14.94 -23.99
C GLY A 59 7.53 -14.80 -25.14
N THR A 60 8.63 -14.12 -24.84
CA THR A 60 9.86 -14.15 -25.64
C THR A 60 10.51 -15.52 -25.53
#